data_AF-X1NVI8-F1
#
_entry.id   AF-X1NVI8-F1
#
_cell.length_a   1.000
_cell.length_b   1.000
_cell.length_c   1.000
_cell.angle_alpha   90.00
_cell.angle_beta   90.00
_cell.angle_gamma   90.00
#
_symmetry.space_group_name_H-M   'P 1'
#
loop_
_entity.id
_entity.type
_entity.pdbx_description
1 polymer ?
#
loop_
_entity_poly.entity_id
_entity_poly.type
_entity_poly.pdbx_seq_one_letter_code
_entity_poly.pdbx_strand_id
1 'polypeptide(L)'
;ATVIGTRALSPRKAIIMAAIFNLAGAATGTAVAQTIGKGILIPEAISYQTVIAALAAVIIWTTLATYYGLPVSLTHGFVAAIAAAGFASWVGSGAVNWTKLGQVLSAVVTAPVLGFVGGFLFMVVLLWLFRKSVPSKVRGFFINLQVLSAAFMAYSHGKNDGQMPIGVITMALVIYYQGIG
;
A
#
# COMPACT_ATOMS: atom_id res chain seq x y z
N ALA A 1 -10.63 -2.99 10.98
CA ALA A 1 -12.10 -3.01 11.11
C ALA A 1 -12.63 -4.35 11.62
N THR A 2 -12.35 -5.47 10.93
CA THR A 2 -12.98 -6.79 11.17
C THR A 2 -12.88 -7.29 12.61
N VAL A 3 -11.68 -7.33 13.20
CA VAL A 3 -11.46 -7.83 14.57
C VAL A 3 -12.07 -6.95 15.68
N ILE A 4 -12.30 -5.66 15.38
CA ILE A 4 -13.00 -4.74 16.30
C ILE A 4 -14.50 -4.94 16.16
N GLY A 5 -15.02 -5.03 14.93
CA GLY A 5 -16.43 -5.24 14.64
C GLY A 5 -16.98 -6.57 15.18
N THR A 6 -16.17 -7.63 15.13
CA THR A 6 -16.52 -8.95 15.72
C THR A 6 -16.27 -9.02 17.23
N ARG A 7 -15.76 -7.94 17.84
CA ARG A 7 -15.40 -7.86 19.27
C ARG A 7 -14.33 -8.87 19.70
N ALA A 8 -13.50 -9.36 18.77
CA ALA A 8 -12.38 -10.23 19.09
C ALA A 8 -11.25 -9.48 19.81
N LEU A 9 -11.05 -8.22 19.47
CA LEU A 9 -10.14 -7.32 20.16
C LEU A 9 -10.83 -6.00 20.51
N SER A 10 -10.43 -5.41 21.63
CA SER A 10 -10.78 -4.02 21.93
C SER A 10 -10.04 -3.07 20.96
N PRO A 11 -10.58 -1.88 20.67
CA PRO A 11 -9.95 -0.93 19.76
C PRO A 11 -8.48 -0.65 20.09
N ARG A 12 -8.16 -0.43 21.38
CA ARG A 12 -6.78 -0.20 21.83
C ARG A 12 -5.83 -1.35 21.49
N LYS A 13 -6.23 -2.60 21.77
CA LYS A 13 -5.41 -3.79 21.47
C LYS A 13 -5.21 -3.96 19.96
N ALA A 14 -6.26 -3.73 19.17
CA ALA A 14 -6.19 -3.82 17.72
C ALA A 14 -5.24 -2.77 17.12
N ILE A 15 -5.25 -1.53 17.63
CA ILE A 15 -4.34 -0.47 17.19
C ILE A 15 -2.88 -0.81 17.51
N ILE A 16 -2.60 -1.27 18.74
CA ILE A 16 -1.23 -1.65 19.15
C ILE A 16 -0.70 -2.79 18.26
N MET A 17 -1.51 -3.83 18.05
CA MET A 17 -1.15 -4.93 17.16
C MET A 17 -0.90 -4.42 15.73
N ALA A 18 -1.81 -3.60 15.19
CA ALA A 18 -1.66 -3.06 13.85
C ALA A 18 -0.37 -2.23 13.71
N ALA A 19 -0.02 -1.41 14.70
CA ALA A 19 1.20 -0.61 14.70
C ALA A 19 2.46 -1.47 14.67
N ILE A 20 2.55 -2.48 15.55
CA ILE A 20 3.72 -3.39 15.62
C ILE A 20 3.91 -4.13 14.29
N PHE A 21 2.84 -4.75 13.77
CA PHE A 21 2.93 -5.52 12.55
C PHE A 21 3.15 -4.64 11.31
N ASN A 22 2.56 -3.43 11.23
CA ASN A 22 2.86 -2.49 10.14
C ASN A 22 4.35 -2.10 10.16
N LEU A 23 4.91 -1.82 11.33
CA LEU A 23 6.31 -1.43 11.45
C LEU A 23 7.24 -2.59 11.07
N ALA A 24 6.93 -3.82 11.53
CA ALA A 24 7.66 -5.03 11.12
C ALA A 24 7.56 -5.28 9.60
N GLY A 25 6.39 -5.04 9.00
CA GLY A 25 6.18 -5.09 7.56
C GLY A 25 7.05 -4.09 6.81
N ALA A 26 7.02 -2.83 7.25
CA ALA A 26 7.82 -1.75 6.67
C ALA A 26 9.33 -2.03 6.77
N ALA A 27 9.79 -2.60 7.88
CA ALA A 27 11.20 -2.95 8.08
C ALA A 27 11.69 -4.12 7.20
N THR A 28 10.79 -4.92 6.62
CA THR A 28 11.13 -6.12 5.82
C THR A 28 10.70 -6.02 4.36
N GLY A 29 10.04 -4.93 3.97
CA GLY A 29 9.72 -4.61 2.58
C GLY A 29 10.80 -3.74 1.95
N THR A 30 11.06 -3.91 0.65
CA THR A 30 11.92 -3.02 -0.15
C THR A 30 11.44 -2.86 -1.59
N ALA A 31 10.71 -3.83 -2.13
CA ALA A 31 10.30 -3.86 -3.54
C ALA A 31 9.47 -2.62 -3.96
N VAL A 32 8.54 -2.16 -3.11
CA VAL A 32 7.74 -0.96 -3.41
C VAL A 32 8.61 0.30 -3.35
N ALA A 33 9.53 0.40 -2.39
CA ALA A 33 10.45 1.54 -2.31
C ALA A 33 11.37 1.60 -3.54
N GLN A 34 11.83 0.46 -4.06
CA GLN A 34 12.61 0.42 -5.30
C GLN A 34 11.79 0.86 -6.52
N THR A 35 10.53 0.45 -6.60
CA THR A 35 9.63 0.85 -7.70
C THR A 35 9.36 2.35 -7.66
N ILE A 36 9.06 2.89 -6.49
CA ILE A 36 8.80 4.32 -6.29
C ILE A 36 10.08 5.13 -6.50
N GLY A 37 11.17 4.75 -5.85
CA GLY A 37 12.38 5.56 -5.75
C GLY A 37 13.21 5.66 -7.04
N LYS A 38 13.06 4.71 -7.97
CA LYS A 38 13.82 4.69 -9.23
C LYS A 38 13.10 4.05 -10.42
N GLY A 39 11.85 3.60 -10.25
CA GLY A 39 11.12 2.86 -11.27
C GLY A 39 10.14 3.69 -12.09
N ILE A 40 9.65 4.81 -11.55
CA ILE A 40 8.62 5.64 -12.20
C ILE A 40 9.23 6.74 -13.08
N LEU A 41 10.29 7.41 -12.60
CA LEU A 41 10.99 8.46 -13.35
C LEU A 41 12.36 7.98 -13.78
N ILE A 42 12.84 8.50 -14.92
CA ILE A 42 14.25 8.39 -15.29
C ILE A 42 15.11 9.25 -14.34
N PRO A 43 16.37 8.86 -14.07
CA PRO A 43 17.24 9.58 -13.12
C PRO A 43 17.34 11.09 -13.37
N GLU A 44 17.36 11.50 -14.65
CA GLU A 44 17.52 12.89 -15.08
C GLU A 44 16.31 13.78 -14.72
N ALA A 45 15.15 13.17 -14.46
CA ALA A 45 13.92 13.87 -14.05
C ALA A 45 13.69 13.84 -12.53
N ILE A 46 14.54 13.14 -11.78
CA ILE A 46 14.47 13.10 -10.31
C ILE A 46 15.21 14.34 -9.78
N SER A 47 14.44 15.32 -9.29
CA SER A 47 14.97 16.55 -8.70
C SER A 47 14.17 16.91 -7.44
N TYR A 48 14.68 17.86 -6.65
CA TYR A 48 13.93 18.32 -5.47
C TYR A 48 12.56 18.89 -5.86
N GLN A 49 12.47 19.62 -6.98
CA GLN A 49 11.22 20.19 -7.46
C GLN A 49 10.20 19.10 -7.83
N THR A 50 10.61 18.03 -8.52
CA THR A 50 9.68 16.96 -8.91
C THR A 50 9.20 16.16 -7.70
N VAL A 51 10.08 15.85 -6.75
CA VAL A 51 9.71 15.15 -5.51
C VAL A 51 8.78 16.01 -4.64
N ILE A 52 9.08 17.29 -4.44
CA ILE A 52 8.24 18.20 -3.64
C ILE A 52 6.87 18.38 -4.30
N ALA A 53 6.81 18.57 -5.62
CA ALA A 53 5.54 18.69 -6.34
C ALA A 53 4.68 17.42 -6.22
N ALA A 54 5.29 16.24 -6.36
CA ALA A 54 4.59 14.96 -6.18
C ALA A 54 4.06 14.78 -4.74
N LEU A 55 4.86 15.13 -3.73
CA LEU A 55 4.45 15.09 -2.33
C LEU A 55 3.32 16.05 -2.04
N ALA A 56 3.41 17.29 -2.51
CA ALA A 56 2.35 18.28 -2.33
C ALA A 56 1.03 17.79 -2.95
N ALA A 57 1.07 17.29 -4.19
CA ALA A 57 -0.10 16.77 -4.87
C ALA A 57 -0.76 15.60 -4.13
N VAL A 58 0.02 14.59 -3.71
CA VAL A 58 -0.55 13.43 -2.99
C VAL A 58 -1.06 13.80 -1.60
N ILE A 59 -0.38 14.69 -0.88
CA ILE A 59 -0.80 15.14 0.46
C ILE A 59 -2.11 15.92 0.36
N ILE A 60 -2.21 16.87 -0.57
CA ILE A 60 -3.43 17.66 -0.79
C ILE A 60 -4.59 16.72 -1.13
N TRP A 61 -4.42 15.85 -2.12
CA TRP A 61 -5.47 14.93 -2.54
C TRP A 61 -5.90 13.99 -1.41
N THR A 62 -4.94 13.38 -0.71
CA THR A 62 -5.21 12.46 0.39
C THR A 62 -5.94 13.15 1.54
N THR A 63 -5.52 14.37 1.89
CA THR A 63 -6.15 15.14 2.97
C THR A 63 -7.59 15.46 2.62
N LEU A 64 -7.86 15.91 1.39
CA LEU A 64 -9.21 16.16 0.91
C LEU A 64 -10.06 14.89 0.90
N ALA A 65 -9.54 13.79 0.35
CA ALA A 65 -10.24 12.52 0.32
C ALA A 65 -10.58 12.02 1.74
N THR A 66 -9.63 12.14 2.66
CA THR A 66 -9.83 11.77 4.07
C THR A 66 -10.88 12.66 4.74
N TYR A 67 -10.85 13.97 4.48
CA TYR A 67 -11.84 14.92 5.00
C TYR A 67 -13.27 14.58 4.55
N TYR A 68 -13.44 14.18 3.29
CA TYR A 68 -14.73 13.73 2.75
C TYR A 68 -15.06 12.24 3.05
N GLY A 69 -14.20 11.52 3.77
CA GLY A 69 -14.39 10.11 4.08
C GLY A 69 -14.32 9.17 2.86
N LEU A 70 -13.70 9.61 1.77
CA LEU A 70 -13.54 8.84 0.54
C LEU A 70 -12.39 7.83 0.71
N PRO A 71 -12.63 6.51 0.55
CA PRO A 71 -11.57 5.53 0.59
C PRO A 71 -10.73 5.62 -0.69
N VAL A 72 -9.54 6.22 -0.59
CA VAL A 72 -8.60 6.35 -1.71
C VAL A 72 -7.34 5.54 -1.46
N SER A 73 -6.70 5.10 -2.56
CA SER A 73 -5.41 4.42 -2.48
C SER A 73 -4.26 5.44 -2.50
N LEU A 74 -3.50 5.49 -1.40
CA LEU A 74 -2.31 6.32 -1.27
C LEU A 74 -1.24 5.95 -2.31
N THR A 75 -0.99 4.66 -2.51
CA THR A 75 0.05 4.17 -3.43
C THR A 75 -0.18 4.64 -4.87
N HIS A 76 -1.40 4.49 -5.38
CA HIS A 76 -1.73 4.92 -6.74
C HIS A 76 -1.73 6.44 -6.86
N GLY A 77 -2.28 7.14 -5.86
CA GLY A 77 -2.23 8.60 -5.81
C GLY A 77 -0.79 9.13 -5.83
N PHE A 78 0.11 8.47 -5.09
CA PHE A 78 1.50 8.87 -5.04
C PHE A 78 2.25 8.57 -6.35
N VAL A 79 2.07 7.37 -6.93
CA VAL A 79 2.68 7.02 -8.22
C VAL A 79 2.19 7.94 -9.34
N ALA A 80 0.88 8.27 -9.36
CA ALA A 80 0.31 9.22 -10.31
C ALA A 80 0.88 10.63 -10.11
N ALA A 81 1.05 11.08 -8.86
CA ALA A 81 1.64 12.37 -8.55
C ALA A 81 3.11 12.46 -9.00
N ILE A 82 3.91 11.41 -8.80
CA ILE A 82 5.30 11.33 -9.30
C ILE A 82 5.32 11.38 -10.83
N ALA A 83 4.49 10.58 -11.50
CA ALA A 83 4.42 10.56 -12.96
C ALA A 83 4.00 11.93 -13.52
N ALA A 84 3.00 12.58 -12.92
CA ALA A 84 2.54 13.91 -13.32
C ALA A 84 3.62 14.99 -13.08
N ALA A 85 4.32 14.95 -11.94
CA ALA A 85 5.42 15.86 -11.65
C ALA A 85 6.59 15.69 -12.63
N GLY A 86 6.96 14.45 -12.96
CA GLY A 86 7.95 14.16 -14.00
C GLY A 86 7.50 14.62 -15.37
N PHE A 87 6.25 14.37 -15.75
CA PHE A 87 5.69 14.83 -17.02
C PHE A 87 5.70 16.36 -17.14
N ALA A 88 5.48 17.09 -16.05
CA ALA A 88 5.52 18.55 -16.00
C ALA A 88 6.95 19.12 -15.90
N SER A 89 7.98 18.28 -15.77
CA SER A 89 9.38 18.71 -15.78
C SER A 89 9.84 19.14 -17.18
N TRP A 90 11.04 19.72 -17.28
CA TRP A 90 11.62 20.11 -18.57
C TRP A 90 11.81 18.95 -19.55
N VAL A 91 11.88 17.71 -19.05
CA VAL A 91 12.03 16.49 -19.88
C VAL A 91 10.70 16.10 -20.56
N GLY A 92 9.56 16.55 -20.02
CA GLY A 92 8.24 16.24 -20.56
C GLY A 92 7.88 14.75 -20.44
N SER A 93 7.18 14.21 -21.43
CA SER A 93 6.72 12.81 -21.46
C SER A 93 7.86 11.77 -21.32
N GLY A 94 9.07 12.12 -21.78
CA GLY A 94 10.25 11.25 -21.67
C GLY A 94 10.73 11.02 -20.23
N ALA A 95 10.29 11.84 -19.28
CA ALA A 95 10.61 11.69 -17.87
C ALA A 95 10.04 10.40 -17.26
N VAL A 96 8.92 9.92 -17.81
CA VAL A 96 8.09 8.88 -17.20
C VAL A 96 8.37 7.53 -17.84
N ASN A 97 8.65 6.53 -17.01
CA ASN A 97 8.72 5.15 -17.45
C ASN A 97 7.30 4.58 -17.64
N TRP A 98 6.74 4.78 -18.83
CA TRP A 98 5.37 4.35 -19.18
C TRP A 98 5.16 2.84 -19.04
N THR A 99 6.19 2.03 -19.26
CA THR A 99 6.10 0.57 -19.09
C THR A 99 5.91 0.22 -17.61
N LYS A 100 6.72 0.81 -16.72
CA LYS A 100 6.60 0.59 -15.27
C LYS A 100 5.33 1.19 -14.70
N LEU A 101 4.93 2.37 -15.15
CA LEU A 101 3.67 2.99 -14.77
C LEU A 101 2.49 2.10 -15.18
N GLY A 102 2.47 1.58 -16.40
CA GLY A 102 1.45 0.63 -16.87
C GLY A 102 1.38 -0.65 -16.02
N GLN A 103 2.53 -1.20 -15.64
CA GLN A 103 2.58 -2.35 -14.72
C GLN A 103 1.93 -2.02 -13.36
N VAL A 104 2.26 -0.86 -12.77
CA VAL A 104 1.66 -0.44 -11.50
C VAL A 104 0.16 -0.19 -11.64
N LEU A 105 -0.28 0.49 -12.71
CA LEU A 105 -1.69 0.76 -12.94
C LEU A 105 -2.50 -0.53 -13.20
N SER A 106 -1.90 -1.55 -13.82
CA SER A 106 -2.54 -2.85 -13.98
C SER A 106 -2.84 -3.55 -12.64
N ALA A 107 -2.08 -3.22 -11.59
CA ALA A 107 -2.30 -3.74 -10.24
C ALA A 107 -3.64 -3.28 -9.64
N VAL A 108 -4.17 -2.13 -10.06
CA VAL A 108 -5.48 -1.60 -9.63
C VAL A 108 -6.60 -2.59 -9.91
N VAL A 109 -6.52 -3.30 -11.04
CA VAL A 109 -7.54 -4.27 -11.45
C VAL A 109 -7.14 -5.68 -11.03
N THR A 110 -5.89 -6.07 -11.27
CA THR A 110 -5.45 -7.45 -11.04
C THR A 110 -5.47 -7.82 -9.55
N ALA A 111 -5.06 -6.93 -8.64
CA ALA A 111 -5.01 -7.26 -7.21
C ALA A 111 -6.40 -7.47 -6.60
N PRO A 112 -7.42 -6.61 -6.82
CA PRO A 112 -8.79 -6.88 -6.35
C PRO A 112 -9.40 -8.14 -6.96
N VAL A 113 -9.16 -8.39 -8.26
CA VAL A 113 -9.67 -9.60 -8.93
C VAL A 113 -9.07 -10.86 -8.31
N LEU A 114 -7.75 -10.91 -8.14
CA LEU A 114 -7.08 -12.06 -7.52
C LEU A 114 -7.51 -12.22 -6.05
N GLY A 115 -7.63 -11.12 -5.31
CA GLY A 115 -8.12 -11.14 -3.93
C GLY A 115 -9.55 -11.65 -3.83
N PHE A 116 -10.44 -11.24 -4.74
CA PHE A 116 -11.82 -11.68 -4.78
C PHE A 116 -11.93 -13.16 -5.15
N VAL A 117 -11.28 -13.60 -6.23
CA VAL A 117 -11.31 -15.00 -6.68
C VAL A 117 -10.69 -15.90 -5.62
N GLY A 118 -9.51 -15.56 -5.12
CA GLY A 118 -8.82 -16.32 -4.08
C GLY A 118 -9.63 -16.38 -2.78
N GLY A 119 -10.18 -15.24 -2.34
CA GLY A 119 -11.03 -15.17 -1.16
C GLY A 119 -12.32 -15.98 -1.31
N PHE A 120 -12.96 -15.94 -2.47
CA PHE A 120 -14.15 -16.73 -2.78
C PHE A 120 -13.86 -18.23 -2.73
N LEU A 121 -12.82 -18.69 -3.42
CA LEU A 121 -12.43 -20.10 -3.42
C LEU A 121 -12.07 -20.58 -2.01
N PHE A 122 -11.31 -19.77 -1.25
CA PHE A 122 -10.96 -20.09 0.13
C PHE A 122 -12.20 -20.19 1.02
N MET A 123 -13.16 -19.26 0.87
CA MET A 123 -14.43 -19.31 1.59
C MET A 123 -15.23 -20.57 1.26
N VAL A 124 -15.30 -20.96 -0.02
CA VAL A 124 -15.95 -22.21 -0.44
C VAL A 124 -15.32 -23.42 0.24
N VAL A 125 -13.98 -23.51 0.26
CA VAL A 125 -13.26 -24.60 0.94
C VAL A 125 -13.61 -24.64 2.43
N LEU A 126 -13.57 -23.51 3.12
CA LEU A 126 -13.92 -23.44 4.54
C LEU A 126 -15.37 -23.88 4.80
N LEU A 127 -16.32 -23.45 3.97
CA LEU A 127 -17.71 -23.87 4.08
C LEU A 127 -17.84 -25.38 3.95
N TRP A 128 -17.19 -26.00 2.97
CA TRP A 128 -17.23 -27.45 2.78
C TRP A 128 -16.61 -28.24 3.94
N LEU A 129 -15.50 -27.76 4.50
CA LEU A 129 -14.82 -28.38 5.64
C LEU A 129 -15.66 -28.33 6.92
N PHE A 130 -16.29 -27.17 7.19
CA PHE A 130 -16.99 -26.93 8.46
C PHE A 130 -18.52 -27.07 8.36
N ARG A 131 -19.09 -27.48 7.21
CA ARG A 131 -20.55 -27.59 7.01
C ARG A 131 -21.29 -28.48 8.02
N LYS A 132 -20.62 -29.49 8.59
CA LYS A 132 -21.20 -30.40 9.60
C LYS A 132 -20.81 -30.03 11.04
N SER A 133 -20.05 -28.95 11.23
CA SER A 133 -19.51 -28.56 12.53
C SER A 133 -20.52 -27.71 13.32
N VAL A 134 -20.48 -27.83 14.65
CA VAL A 134 -21.36 -27.04 15.53
C VAL A 134 -20.96 -25.55 15.49
N PRO A 135 -21.88 -24.62 15.17
CA PRO A 135 -21.56 -23.20 14.98
C PRO A 135 -20.84 -22.54 16.16
N SER A 136 -21.15 -22.93 17.40
CA SER A 136 -20.52 -22.38 18.60
C SER A 136 -19.03 -22.73 18.71
N LYS A 137 -18.65 -23.98 18.38
CA LYS A 137 -17.25 -24.44 18.37
C LYS A 137 -16.46 -23.76 17.25
N VAL A 138 -17.05 -23.66 16.06
CA VAL A 138 -16.44 -22.98 14.90
C VAL A 138 -16.19 -21.52 15.23
N ARG A 139 -17.17 -20.82 15.81
CA ARG A 139 -17.02 -19.42 16.21
C ARG A 139 -15.85 -19.20 17.18
N GLY A 140 -15.71 -20.06 18.19
CA GLY A 140 -14.60 -19.98 19.14
C GLY A 140 -13.22 -20.11 18.47
N PHE A 141 -13.09 -21.06 17.55
CA PHE A 141 -11.84 -21.28 16.80
C PHE A 141 -11.51 -20.11 15.86
N PHE A 142 -12.50 -19.64 15.09
CA PHE A 142 -12.30 -18.58 14.10
C PHE A 142 -12.05 -17.20 14.73
N ILE A 143 -12.45 -16.98 16.00
CA ILE A 143 -12.12 -15.74 16.71
C ILE A 143 -10.61 -15.55 16.87
N ASN A 144 -9.85 -16.62 17.12
CA ASN A 144 -8.40 -16.53 17.23
C ASN A 144 -7.74 -16.41 15.85
N LEU A 145 -8.25 -17.15 14.86
CA LEU A 145 -7.73 -17.09 13.49
C LEU A 145 -7.91 -15.73 12.84
N GLN A 146 -9.04 -15.05 13.05
CA GLN A 146 -9.24 -13.70 12.50
C GLN A 146 -8.26 -12.68 13.10
N VAL A 147 -7.81 -12.87 14.35
CA VAL A 147 -6.79 -12.01 14.97
C VAL A 147 -5.45 -12.22 14.28
N LEU A 148 -5.07 -13.48 14.06
CA LEU A 148 -3.85 -13.82 13.30
C LEU A 148 -3.91 -13.29 11.86
N SER A 149 -5.05 -13.47 11.17
CA SER A 149 -5.28 -12.94 9.83
C SER A 149 -5.19 -11.42 9.79
N ALA A 150 -5.74 -10.72 10.79
CA ALA A 150 -5.65 -9.26 10.88
C ALA A 150 -4.22 -8.78 11.16
N ALA A 151 -3.44 -9.51 11.97
CA ALA A 151 -2.03 -9.22 12.18
C ALA A 151 -1.22 -9.41 10.88
N PHE A 152 -1.46 -10.50 10.14
CA PHE A 152 -0.83 -10.73 8.85
C PHE A 152 -1.21 -9.67 7.80
N MET A 153 -2.47 -9.25 7.79
CA MET A 153 -2.93 -8.14 6.94
C MET A 153 -2.22 -6.83 7.30
N ALA A 154 -2.11 -6.49 8.58
CA ALA A 154 -1.36 -5.32 9.04
C ALA A 154 0.12 -5.37 8.66
N TYR A 155 0.75 -6.55 8.76
CA TYR A 155 2.11 -6.78 8.29
C TYR A 155 2.26 -6.57 6.78
N SER A 156 1.37 -7.19 6.00
CA SER A 156 1.38 -7.07 4.54
C SER A 156 1.12 -5.64 4.08
N HIS A 157 0.21 -4.93 4.78
CA HIS A 157 -0.05 -3.51 4.57
C HIS A 157 1.22 -2.68 4.82
N GLY A 158 1.89 -2.86 5.96
CA GLY A 158 3.13 -2.14 6.25
C GLY A 158 4.26 -2.43 5.24
N LYS A 159 4.35 -3.68 4.75
CA LYS A 159 5.31 -4.08 3.72
C LYS A 159 5.11 -3.37 2.38
N ASN A 160 3.88 -2.97 2.07
CA ASN A 160 3.55 -2.22 0.86
C ASN A 160 3.60 -0.70 1.11
N ASP A 161 2.81 -0.21 2.07
CA ASP A 161 2.57 1.22 2.25
C ASP A 161 3.68 1.92 3.04
N GLY A 162 4.32 1.21 3.98
CA GLY A 162 5.45 1.72 4.74
C GLY A 162 6.67 2.04 3.88
N GLN A 163 6.67 1.60 2.62
CA GLN A 163 7.73 1.85 1.66
C GLN A 163 7.62 3.21 0.96
N MET A 164 6.47 3.88 0.99
CA MET A 164 6.33 5.18 0.31
C MET A 164 7.28 6.24 0.89
N PRO A 165 7.38 6.44 2.23
CA PRO A 165 8.37 7.35 2.80
C PRO A 165 9.81 6.91 2.53
N ILE A 166 10.09 5.60 2.55
CA ILE A 166 11.42 5.05 2.25
C ILE A 166 11.80 5.35 0.79
N GLY A 167 10.85 5.25 -0.14
CA GLY A 167 11.04 5.61 -1.55
C GLY A 167 11.35 7.09 -1.73
N VAL A 168 10.67 7.99 -0.99
CA VAL A 168 10.95 9.43 -0.99
C VAL A 168 12.36 9.71 -0.47
N ILE A 169 12.74 9.11 0.66
CA ILE A 169 14.10 9.23 1.23
C ILE A 169 15.13 8.73 0.21
N THR A 170 14.84 7.63 -0.49
CA THR A 170 15.71 7.09 -1.53
C THR A 170 15.89 8.07 -2.69
N MET A 171 14.81 8.70 -3.18
CA MET A 171 14.92 9.74 -4.21
C MET A 171 15.76 10.93 -3.74
N ALA A 172 15.55 11.39 -2.50
CA ALA A 172 16.34 12.48 -1.93
C ALA A 172 17.83 12.13 -1.83
N LEU A 173 18.17 10.88 -1.48
CA LEU A 173 19.55 10.40 -1.47
C LEU A 173 20.14 10.33 -2.89
N VAL A 174 19.36 9.88 -3.88
CA VAL A 174 19.79 9.86 -5.30
C VAL A 174 20.13 11.28 -5.77
N ILE A 175 19.25 12.25 -5.49
CA ILE A 175 19.47 13.66 -5.82
C ILE A 175 20.77 14.17 -5.17
N TYR A 176 20.95 13.90 -3.87
CA TYR A 176 22.13 14.34 -3.12
C TYR A 176 23.44 13.77 -3.67
N TYR A 177 23.49 12.46 -3.96
CA TYR A 177 24.70 11.81 -4.43
C TYR A 177 25.00 12.05 -5.92
N GLN A 178 23.99 12.32 -6.74
CA GLN A 178 24.18 12.60 -8.17
C GLN A 178 24.49 14.07 -8.47
N GLY A 179 24.43 14.96 -7.47
CA GLY A 179 24.71 16.40 -7.65
C GLY A 179 23.69 17.13 -8.52
N ILE A 180 22.48 16.56 -8.67
CA ILE A 180 21.40 17.10 -9.50
C ILE A 180 20.56 18.05 -8.62
N GLY A 181 21.13 19.21 -8.29
CA GLY A 181 20.47 20.27 -7.51
C GLY A 181 19.77 21.29 -8.39
#